data_AF-A0A343W0P5-F1
#
_entry.id   AF-A0A343W0P5-F1
#
_cell.length_a   1.000
_cell.length_b   1.000
_cell.length_c   1.000
_cell.angle_alpha   90.00
_cell.angle_beta   90.00
_cell.angle_gamma   90.00
#
_symmetry.space_group_name_H-M   'P 1'
#
loop_
_entity.id
_entity.type
_entity.pdbx_description
1 polymer ?
#
loop_
_entity_poly.entity_id
_entity_poly.type
_entity_poly.pdbx_seq_one_letter_code
_entity_poly.pdbx_strand_id
1 'polypeptide(L)'
;IDVCVNSVNSGLLDIICSVIKKLLPKNNGNGNTEEINNTNQVFGSRTLIGIITFDSTIHFYNLNANLKQTQMMVVPDLSDIFIPLPEDILVNVHESQNSLDMLLENLPIMWRNNKITDCCAGNAIKAAFMVLKKIGGKILLFLSTPPNIGDMTVSHTRESKPVSKTKYKNIYGSNNVNSGNNVVDVKLREMEMLNPLHNAYANLAQMITQYQVAVDLFACPAQQQLDLATIYPLIKNSGGSLYYYPQFNVHQYSEKLKEELLFALTA
;
A
#
# COMPACT_ATOMS: atom_id res chain seq x y z
N ILE A 1 4.64 -1.85 2.90
CA ILE A 1 5.42 -2.00 1.65
C ILE A 1 5.37 -3.47 1.27
N ASP A 2 4.85 -3.78 0.08
CA ASP A 2 4.89 -5.13 -0.49
C ASP A 2 6.35 -5.57 -0.67
N VAL A 3 6.71 -6.73 -0.09
CA VAL A 3 8.04 -7.36 -0.23
C VAL A 3 7.95 -8.74 -0.88
N CYS A 4 6.84 -9.05 -1.54
CA CYS A 4 6.69 -10.24 -2.38
C CYS A 4 7.72 -10.20 -3.53
N VAL A 5 7.94 -11.37 -4.13
CA VAL A 5 8.92 -11.58 -5.20
C VAL A 5 8.81 -10.58 -6.36
N ASN A 6 7.60 -10.16 -6.73
CA ASN A 6 7.39 -9.19 -7.81
C ASN A 6 7.87 -7.78 -7.43
N SER A 7 7.63 -7.37 -6.18
CA SER A 7 8.04 -6.05 -5.68
C SER A 7 9.55 -5.96 -5.56
N VAL A 8 10.18 -7.03 -5.07
CA VAL A 8 11.65 -7.12 -4.94
C VAL A 8 12.32 -7.16 -6.32
N ASN A 9 11.91 -8.08 -7.19
CA ASN A 9 12.57 -8.26 -8.49
C ASN A 9 12.37 -7.07 -9.44
N SER A 10 11.29 -6.31 -9.27
CA SER A 10 11.04 -5.12 -10.08
C SER A 10 11.87 -3.90 -9.66
N GLY A 11 12.62 -3.96 -8.55
CA GLY A 11 13.37 -2.83 -8.00
C GLY A 11 12.49 -1.75 -7.38
N LEU A 12 11.20 -2.04 -7.17
CA LEU A 12 10.25 -1.13 -6.54
C LEU A 12 10.66 -0.80 -5.10
N LEU A 13 11.05 -1.83 -4.34
CA LEU A 13 11.48 -1.69 -2.95
C LEU A 13 12.69 -0.75 -2.81
N ASP A 14 13.67 -0.86 -3.70
CA ASP A 14 14.87 -0.02 -3.72
C ASP A 14 14.51 1.46 -3.94
N ILE A 15 13.61 1.76 -4.89
CA ILE A 15 13.18 3.14 -5.16
C ILE A 15 12.46 3.72 -3.94
N ILE A 16 11.50 2.99 -3.37
CA ILE A 16 10.73 3.46 -2.20
C ILE A 16 11.67 3.78 -1.05
N CYS A 17 12.59 2.85 -0.73
CA CYS A 17 13.52 3.04 0.37
C CYS A 17 14.46 4.22 0.12
N SER A 18 14.98 4.36 -1.11
CA SER A 18 15.85 5.47 -1.50
C SER A 18 15.17 6.83 -1.40
N VAL A 19 13.90 6.94 -1.83
CA VAL A 19 13.13 8.19 -1.78
C VAL A 19 12.84 8.59 -0.35
N ILE A 20 12.31 7.67 0.47
CA ILE A 20 12.00 7.96 1.88
C ILE A 20 13.29 8.35 2.62
N LYS A 21 14.39 7.62 2.40
CA LYS A 21 15.70 7.93 3.01
C LYS A 21 16.20 9.33 2.65
N LYS A 22 16.06 9.74 1.38
CA LYS A 22 16.43 11.09 0.91
C LYS A 22 15.66 12.21 1.62
N LEU A 23 14.44 11.92 2.09
CA LEU A 23 13.55 12.89 2.74
C LEU A 23 13.69 12.92 4.26
N LEU A 24 14.43 11.98 4.86
CA LEU A 24 14.69 12.01 6.29
C LEU A 24 15.44 13.31 6.68
N PRO A 25 15.18 13.85 7.87
CA PRO A 25 15.92 14.98 8.41
C PRO A 25 17.42 14.69 8.38
N LYS A 26 18.23 15.67 8.00
CA LYS A 26 19.69 15.56 8.12
C LYS A 26 20.09 16.08 9.49
N ASN A 27 20.74 15.24 10.29
CA ASN A 27 21.38 15.66 11.53
C ASN A 27 22.55 16.59 11.18
N ASN A 28 22.30 17.90 11.13
CA ASN A 28 23.36 18.90 10.99
C ASN A 28 24.15 18.96 12.30
N GLY A 29 25.10 18.04 12.47
CA GLY A 29 25.94 17.91 13.65
C GLY A 29 27.02 18.98 13.80
N ASN A 30 26.77 20.25 13.45
CA ASN A 30 27.69 21.34 13.74
C ASN A 30 26.91 22.57 14.22
N GLY A 31 27.12 22.91 15.50
CA GLY A 31 26.51 24.03 16.22
C GLY A 31 26.96 25.40 15.75
N ASN A 32 26.66 25.75 14.50
CA ASN A 32 26.58 27.14 14.09
C ASN A 32 25.11 27.47 13.85
N THR A 33 24.59 28.25 14.78
CA THR A 33 23.33 28.95 14.75
C THR A 33 23.32 29.91 13.57
N GLU A 34 23.10 29.39 12.37
CA GLU A 34 22.49 30.17 11.32
C GLU A 34 21.12 29.59 11.11
N GLU A 35 20.11 30.37 11.53
CA GLU A 35 18.73 30.29 11.08
C GLU A 35 18.71 30.49 9.55
N ILE A 36 19.26 29.53 8.81
CA ILE A 36 18.90 29.35 7.43
C ILE A 36 17.47 28.85 7.52
N ASN A 37 16.53 29.73 7.19
CA ASN A 37 15.14 29.41 6.91
C ASN A 37 15.11 28.21 5.96
N ASN A 38 15.12 26.99 6.52
CA ASN A 38 15.09 25.75 5.77
C ASN A 38 13.64 25.55 5.34
N THR A 39 13.27 26.29 4.29
CA THR A 39 12.06 26.13 3.48
C THR A 39 11.94 24.74 2.83
N ASN A 40 12.85 23.81 3.14
CA ASN A 40 12.92 22.44 2.64
C ASN A 40 12.75 21.36 3.73
N GLN A 41 12.25 21.68 4.94
CA GLN A 41 11.96 20.65 5.93
C GLN A 41 10.66 19.90 5.56
N VAL A 42 10.81 18.76 4.90
CA VAL A 42 9.70 17.92 4.39
C VAL A 42 8.85 17.34 5.52
N PHE A 43 9.50 16.84 6.57
CA PHE A 43 8.82 16.32 7.76
C PHE A 43 8.83 17.36 8.87
N GLY A 44 7.65 17.81 9.30
CA GLY A 44 7.51 18.67 10.46
C GLY A 44 8.05 18.03 11.74
N SER A 45 8.33 18.84 12.77
CA SER A 45 8.94 18.39 14.03
C SER A 45 8.13 17.35 14.80
N ARG A 46 6.82 17.28 14.57
CA ARG A 46 5.89 16.34 15.21
C ARG A 46 5.50 15.16 14.31
N THR A 47 6.07 15.06 13.12
CA THR A 47 5.72 13.97 12.20
C THR A 47 6.17 12.65 12.80
N LEU A 48 5.24 11.70 12.86
CA LEU A 48 5.52 10.33 13.22
C LEU A 48 5.54 9.45 11.96
N ILE A 49 6.39 8.44 11.95
CA ILE A 49 6.49 7.48 10.86
C ILE A 49 6.58 6.06 11.42
N GLY A 50 5.96 5.12 10.72
CA GLY A 50 6.08 3.69 10.97
C GLY A 50 6.22 2.97 9.64
N ILE A 51 6.99 1.89 9.64
CA ILE A 51 7.19 1.06 8.45
C ILE A 51 6.66 -0.33 8.77
N ILE A 52 5.83 -0.85 7.87
CA ILE A 52 5.34 -2.24 7.88
C ILE A 52 5.65 -2.82 6.50
N THR A 53 6.24 -4.00 6.46
CA THR A 53 6.37 -4.78 5.21
C THR A 53 5.44 -5.98 5.26
N PHE A 54 5.08 -6.52 4.10
CA PHE A 54 4.20 -7.69 4.04
C PHE A 54 4.49 -8.55 2.80
N ASP A 55 4.31 -9.85 2.98
CA ASP A 55 4.22 -10.86 1.92
C ASP A 55 3.11 -11.87 2.30
N SER A 56 3.44 -13.14 2.51
CA SER A 56 2.60 -14.12 3.19
C SER A 56 2.32 -13.79 4.67
N THR A 57 3.18 -12.96 5.29
CA THR A 57 3.06 -12.54 6.69
C THR A 57 3.26 -11.02 6.84
N ILE A 58 2.95 -10.48 8.02
CA ILE A 58 3.10 -9.05 8.33
C ILE A 58 4.37 -8.85 9.15
N HIS A 59 5.17 -7.84 8.82
CA HIS A 59 6.40 -7.54 9.53
C HIS A 59 6.38 -6.12 10.09
N PHE A 60 6.51 -6.01 11.40
CA PHE A 60 6.68 -4.76 12.12
C PHE A 60 8.15 -4.51 12.41
N TYR A 61 8.56 -3.25 12.47
CA TYR A 61 9.92 -2.85 12.79
C TYR A 61 9.92 -2.01 14.07
N ASN A 62 10.74 -2.39 15.05
CA ASN A 62 10.99 -1.60 16.23
C ASN A 62 11.98 -0.49 15.88
N LEU A 63 11.50 0.76 15.87
CA LEU A 63 12.25 1.93 15.44
C LEU A 63 12.78 2.77 16.62
N ASN A 64 12.83 2.21 17.83
CA ASN A 64 13.35 2.90 19.00
C ASN A 64 14.78 3.44 18.76
N ALA A 65 14.98 4.74 18.98
CA ALA A 65 16.25 5.44 18.73
C ALA A 65 17.42 4.95 19.61
N ASN A 66 17.14 4.26 20.72
CA ASN A 66 18.16 3.74 21.63
C ASN A 66 18.72 2.37 21.19
N LEU A 67 18.12 1.74 20.18
CA LEU A 67 18.58 0.46 19.67
C LEU A 67 19.76 0.66 18.72
N LYS A 68 20.81 -0.14 18.92
CA LYS A 68 21.94 -0.20 17.97
C LYS A 68 21.56 -0.78 16.62
N GLN A 69 20.54 -1.64 16.60
CA GLN A 69 20.02 -2.28 15.40
C GLN A 69 18.50 -2.41 15.46
N THR A 70 17.82 -2.11 14.34
CA THR A 70 16.38 -2.28 14.16
C THR A 70 15.98 -3.75 14.30
N GLN A 71 14.93 -4.03 15.06
CA GLN A 71 14.41 -5.38 15.24
C GLN A 71 13.16 -5.57 14.37
N MET A 72 13.09 -6.69 13.64
CA MET A 72 11.88 -7.09 12.91
C MET A 72 11.06 -8.08 13.74
N MET A 73 9.75 -7.88 13.80
CA MET A 73 8.79 -8.78 14.44
C MET A 73 7.81 -9.29 13.40
N VAL A 74 7.70 -10.60 13.29
CA VAL A 74 6.85 -11.28 12.29
C VAL A 74 5.53 -11.67 12.94
N VAL A 75 4.43 -11.29 12.31
CA VAL A 75 3.07 -11.71 12.66
C VAL A 75 2.58 -12.63 11.54
N PRO A 76 2.68 -13.96 11.72
CA PRO A 76 2.31 -14.92 10.69
C PRO A 76 0.81 -15.28 10.71
N ASP A 77 0.13 -15.10 11.84
CA ASP A 77 -1.30 -15.39 11.95
C ASP A 77 -2.12 -14.25 11.33
N LEU A 78 -2.75 -14.54 10.21
CA LEU A 78 -3.62 -13.60 9.50
C LEU A 78 -5.05 -13.58 10.06
N SER A 79 -5.43 -14.58 10.84
CA SER A 79 -6.78 -14.69 11.41
C SER A 79 -6.95 -13.83 12.68
N ASP A 80 -5.89 -13.69 13.48
CA ASP A 80 -5.85 -12.86 14.68
C ASP A 80 -4.66 -11.90 14.66
N ILE A 81 -4.81 -10.81 13.92
CA ILE A 81 -3.78 -9.78 13.78
C ILE A 81 -3.68 -8.99 15.09
N PHE A 82 -2.48 -8.89 15.64
CA PHE A 82 -2.17 -8.04 16.78
C PHE A 82 -0.99 -7.11 16.48
N ILE A 83 -0.85 -6.06 17.30
CA ILE A 83 0.32 -5.19 17.28
C ILE A 83 1.35 -5.76 18.26
N PRO A 84 2.55 -6.18 17.80
CA PRO A 84 3.50 -6.89 18.66
C PRO A 84 4.20 -6.01 19.70
N LEU A 85 4.18 -4.68 19.51
CA LEU A 85 4.68 -3.71 20.49
C LEU A 85 3.62 -2.66 20.83
N PRO A 86 3.50 -2.26 22.10
CA PRO A 86 2.59 -1.18 22.47
C PRO A 86 3.06 0.19 21.99
N GLU A 87 4.38 0.39 21.86
CA GLU A 87 5.05 1.64 21.49
C GLU A 87 6.17 1.34 20.46
N ASP A 88 6.91 2.37 20.01
CA ASP A 88 8.09 2.26 19.11
C ASP A 88 7.87 1.69 17.70
N ILE A 89 6.62 1.45 17.27
CA ILE A 89 6.26 1.17 15.88
C ILE A 89 6.04 2.46 15.09
N LEU A 90 5.44 3.46 15.74
CA LEU A 90 5.18 4.78 15.19
C LEU A 90 6.03 5.78 15.98
N VAL A 91 7.13 6.25 15.38
CA VAL A 91 8.18 7.04 16.06
C VAL A 91 8.34 8.41 15.44
N ASN A 92 8.89 9.36 16.20
CA ASN A 92 9.21 10.68 15.66
C ASN A 92 10.36 10.57 14.64
N VAL A 93 10.16 11.14 13.44
CA VAL A 93 11.11 11.06 12.33
C VAL A 93 12.48 11.68 12.70
N HIS A 94 12.47 12.79 13.46
CA HIS A 94 13.69 13.50 13.85
C HIS A 94 14.47 12.74 14.91
N GLU A 95 13.77 12.20 15.91
CA GLU A 95 14.40 11.46 17.01
C GLU A 95 14.95 10.11 16.55
N SER A 96 14.25 9.43 15.65
CA SER A 96 14.57 8.08 15.19
C SER A 96 15.24 8.04 13.82
N GLN A 97 15.84 9.16 13.39
CA GLN A 97 16.42 9.32 12.06
C GLN A 97 17.47 8.26 11.73
N ASN A 98 18.38 7.96 12.66
CA ASN A 98 19.43 6.95 12.45
C ASN A 98 18.84 5.53 12.27
N SER A 99 17.86 5.17 13.10
CA SER A 99 17.19 3.86 13.04
C SER A 99 16.40 3.69 11.73
N LEU A 100 15.76 4.75 11.26
CA LEU A 100 15.06 4.80 9.97
C LEU A 100 16.03 4.69 8.80
N ASP A 101 17.12 5.46 8.82
CA ASP A 101 18.13 5.48 7.76
C ASP A 101 18.74 4.08 7.55
N MET A 102 19.10 3.42 8.66
CA MET A 102 19.66 2.07 8.65
C MET A 102 18.62 1.02 8.24
N LEU A 103 17.35 1.14 8.66
CA LEU A 103 16.31 0.22 8.21
C LEU A 103 16.10 0.33 6.69
N LEU A 104 15.96 1.55 6.17
CA LEU A 104 15.71 1.78 4.75
C LEU A 104 16.89 1.33 3.87
N GLU A 105 18.12 1.41 4.36
CA GLU A 105 19.29 0.87 3.65
C GLU A 105 19.30 -0.66 3.63
N ASN A 106 18.90 -1.30 4.73
CA ASN A 106 18.93 -2.76 4.85
C ASN A 106 17.69 -3.46 4.26
N LEU A 107 16.55 -2.79 4.13
CA LEU A 107 15.30 -3.39 3.65
C LEU A 107 15.44 -4.08 2.28
N PRO A 108 15.98 -3.44 1.23
CA PRO A 108 16.16 -4.10 -0.06
C PRO A 108 17.11 -5.31 0.02
N ILE A 109 18.16 -5.21 0.85
CA ILE A 109 19.14 -6.30 1.04
C ILE A 109 18.48 -7.50 1.73
N MET A 110 17.68 -7.24 2.77
CA MET A 110 16.97 -8.25 3.55
C MET A 110 16.01 -9.07 2.69
N TRP A 111 15.29 -8.41 1.79
CA TRP A 111 14.24 -9.05 0.98
C TRP A 111 14.72 -9.49 -0.40
N ARG A 112 15.98 -9.22 -0.79
CA ARG A 112 16.54 -9.47 -2.13
C ARG A 112 16.28 -10.87 -2.68
N ASN A 113 16.30 -11.88 -1.82
CA ASN A 113 16.12 -13.29 -2.21
C ASN A 113 14.73 -13.83 -1.89
N ASN A 114 13.76 -12.97 -1.54
CA ASN A 114 12.41 -13.39 -1.24
C ASN A 114 11.71 -13.93 -2.49
N LYS A 115 11.12 -15.11 -2.37
CA LYS A 115 10.42 -15.82 -3.46
C LYS A 115 8.94 -15.97 -3.19
N ILE A 116 8.44 -15.42 -2.08
CA ILE A 116 7.03 -15.51 -1.71
C ILE A 116 6.17 -14.74 -2.73
N THR A 117 5.18 -15.44 -3.26
CA THR A 117 4.16 -14.90 -4.17
C THR A 117 2.85 -14.58 -3.47
N ASP A 118 2.69 -15.05 -2.24
CA ASP A 118 1.50 -14.80 -1.44
C ASP A 118 1.55 -13.40 -0.85
N CYS A 119 0.41 -12.71 -0.90
CA CYS A 119 0.29 -11.30 -0.56
C CYS A 119 -0.92 -11.10 0.36
N CYS A 120 -0.66 -10.83 1.64
CA CYS A 120 -1.66 -10.56 2.68
C CYS A 120 -1.97 -9.06 2.85
N ALA A 121 -1.96 -8.29 1.75
CA ALA A 121 -2.07 -6.82 1.83
C ALA A 121 -3.31 -6.35 2.60
N GLY A 122 -4.43 -7.07 2.51
CA GLY A 122 -5.64 -6.71 3.25
C GLY A 122 -5.43 -6.73 4.77
N ASN A 123 -4.77 -7.77 5.27
CA ASN A 123 -4.37 -7.90 6.67
C ASN A 123 -3.34 -6.83 7.05
N ALA A 124 -2.38 -6.54 6.17
CA ALA A 124 -1.39 -5.47 6.40
C ALA A 124 -2.04 -4.08 6.53
N ILE A 125 -3.08 -3.77 5.75
CA ILE A 125 -3.85 -2.51 5.89
C ILE A 125 -4.58 -2.48 7.23
N LYS A 126 -5.19 -3.60 7.66
CA LYS A 126 -5.82 -3.70 8.98
C LYS A 126 -4.82 -3.49 10.12
N ALA A 127 -3.64 -4.09 10.03
CA ALA A 127 -2.54 -3.90 10.96
C ALA A 127 -2.08 -2.43 11.03
N ALA A 128 -1.84 -1.79 9.88
CA ALA A 128 -1.48 -0.37 9.80
C ALA A 128 -2.57 0.52 10.41
N PHE A 129 -3.84 0.22 10.14
CA PHE A 129 -4.97 0.91 10.76
C PHE A 129 -4.99 0.75 12.29
N MET A 130 -4.74 -0.44 12.83
CA MET A 130 -4.66 -0.67 14.27
C MET A 130 -3.59 0.19 14.95
N VAL A 131 -2.45 0.41 14.29
CA VAL A 131 -1.39 1.33 14.75
C VAL A 131 -1.87 2.78 14.74
N LEU A 132 -2.52 3.22 13.65
CA LEU A 132 -2.92 4.61 13.46
C LEU A 132 -4.21 5.01 14.17
N LYS A 133 -5.07 4.05 14.55
CA LYS A 133 -6.43 4.27 15.07
C LYS A 133 -6.53 5.30 16.20
N LYS A 134 -5.48 5.41 17.03
CA LYS A 134 -5.44 6.33 18.18
C LYS A 134 -5.15 7.79 17.80
N ILE A 135 -4.47 8.04 16.69
CA ILE A 135 -3.92 9.36 16.32
C ILE A 135 -4.52 9.86 15.00
N GLY A 136 -4.92 8.95 14.11
CA GLY A 136 -5.22 9.26 12.71
C GLY A 136 -3.96 9.32 11.86
N GLY A 137 -4.10 9.68 10.59
CA GLY A 137 -2.97 9.86 9.68
C GLY A 137 -3.21 9.33 8.27
N LYS A 138 -2.14 8.91 7.61
CA LYS A 138 -2.16 8.46 6.21
C LYS A 138 -1.38 7.16 6.07
N ILE A 139 -1.95 6.19 5.35
CA ILE A 139 -1.30 4.93 4.98
C ILE A 139 -0.83 5.06 3.52
N LEU A 140 0.47 4.91 3.28
CA LEU A 140 1.01 4.75 1.93
C LEU A 140 1.17 3.26 1.61
N LEU A 141 0.28 2.72 0.79
CA LEU A 141 0.29 1.33 0.37
C LEU A 141 1.02 1.18 -0.96
N PHE A 142 2.15 0.47 -0.95
CA PHE A 142 2.86 0.07 -2.16
C PHE A 142 2.55 -1.38 -2.46
N LEU A 143 2.03 -1.67 -3.65
CA LEU A 143 1.51 -2.97 -4.02
C LEU A 143 1.91 -3.33 -5.45
N SER A 144 2.62 -4.45 -5.60
CA SER A 144 2.99 -5.04 -6.90
C SER A 144 2.31 -6.38 -7.14
N THR A 145 2.03 -7.12 -6.06
CA THR A 145 1.41 -8.44 -6.11
C THR A 145 -0.07 -8.37 -5.71
N PRO A 146 -0.99 -8.96 -6.49
CA PRO A 146 -2.42 -8.97 -6.14
C PRO A 146 -2.65 -9.66 -4.79
N PRO A 147 -3.45 -9.07 -3.88
CA PRO A 147 -3.77 -9.69 -2.61
C PRO A 147 -4.50 -11.02 -2.83
N ASN A 148 -3.93 -12.14 -2.39
CA ASN A 148 -4.39 -13.49 -2.73
C ASN A 148 -4.59 -14.42 -1.53
N ILE A 149 -4.13 -14.00 -0.34
CA ILE A 149 -4.36 -14.70 0.92
C ILE A 149 -4.92 -13.76 1.99
N GLY A 150 -5.48 -14.34 3.04
CA GLY A 150 -6.04 -13.59 4.17
C GLY A 150 -7.34 -12.88 3.82
N ASP A 151 -7.54 -11.70 4.39
CA ASP A 151 -8.74 -10.90 4.19
C ASP A 151 -8.64 -10.01 2.95
N MET A 152 -9.79 -9.71 2.34
CA MET A 152 -9.91 -8.76 1.23
C MET A 152 -9.10 -9.18 0.00
N THR A 153 -8.99 -10.49 -0.26
CA THR A 153 -8.36 -11.02 -1.47
C THR A 153 -9.07 -10.53 -2.73
N VAL A 154 -8.31 -10.31 -3.79
CA VAL A 154 -8.85 -9.92 -5.09
C VAL A 154 -8.88 -11.09 -6.06
N SER A 155 -9.62 -10.94 -7.16
CA SER A 155 -9.65 -11.98 -8.20
C SER A 155 -8.52 -11.78 -9.20
N HIS A 156 -7.71 -12.81 -9.42
CA HIS A 156 -6.70 -12.85 -10.49
C HIS A 156 -7.32 -12.90 -11.90
N THR A 157 -8.58 -13.32 -12.02
CA THR A 157 -9.27 -13.50 -13.30
C THR A 157 -10.76 -13.14 -13.17
N ARG A 158 -11.10 -11.88 -13.49
CA ARG A 158 -12.50 -11.44 -13.56
C ARG A 158 -13.28 -12.04 -14.72
N GLU A 159 -12.59 -12.64 -15.68
CA GLU A 159 -13.18 -13.12 -16.93
C GLU A 159 -14.06 -14.36 -16.79
N SER A 160 -13.98 -15.11 -15.69
CA SER A 160 -14.58 -16.44 -15.54
C SER A 160 -15.90 -16.48 -14.74
N LYS A 161 -16.35 -15.37 -14.14
CA LYS A 161 -17.61 -15.39 -13.38
C LYS A 161 -18.81 -15.37 -14.32
N PRO A 162 -19.75 -16.34 -14.21
CA PRO A 162 -21.00 -16.26 -14.93
C PRO A 162 -21.78 -15.03 -14.43
N VAL A 163 -22.24 -14.23 -15.39
CA VAL A 163 -23.01 -12.99 -15.25
C VAL A 163 -24.00 -13.10 -14.09
N SER A 164 -23.66 -12.44 -12.99
CA SER A 164 -24.60 -12.27 -11.88
C SER A 164 -25.75 -11.41 -12.41
N LYS A 165 -27.01 -11.73 -12.12
CA LYS A 165 -28.18 -10.98 -12.60
C LYS A 165 -28.15 -9.55 -12.03
N THR A 166 -27.39 -8.66 -12.65
CA THR A 166 -27.25 -7.27 -12.28
C THR A 166 -28.49 -6.49 -12.74
N LYS A 167 -28.81 -5.43 -11.99
CA LYS A 167 -29.93 -4.49 -12.24
C LYS A 167 -29.89 -3.84 -13.64
N TYR A 168 -28.73 -3.89 -14.29
CA TYR A 168 -28.46 -3.33 -15.61
C TYR A 168 -28.83 -4.25 -16.78
N LYS A 169 -29.08 -5.54 -16.53
CA LYS A 169 -29.58 -6.47 -17.56
C LYS A 169 -30.85 -5.95 -18.24
N ASN A 170 -31.65 -5.15 -17.55
CA ASN A 170 -32.89 -4.57 -18.09
C ASN A 170 -32.69 -3.29 -18.93
N ILE A 171 -31.48 -2.70 -18.96
CA ILE A 171 -31.22 -1.43 -19.67
C ILE A 171 -30.47 -1.67 -20.99
N TYR A 172 -29.54 -2.64 -21.01
CA TYR A 172 -28.81 -3.03 -22.23
C TYR A 172 -29.22 -4.40 -22.77
N GLY A 173 -30.00 -5.18 -22.02
CA GLY A 173 -30.61 -6.40 -22.53
C GLY A 173 -31.64 -6.09 -23.61
N SER A 174 -31.30 -6.37 -24.86
CA SER A 174 -32.27 -6.45 -25.95
C SER A 174 -33.40 -7.39 -25.53
N ASN A 175 -34.66 -6.93 -25.63
CA ASN A 175 -35.88 -7.70 -25.35
C ASN A 175 -36.14 -8.82 -26.37
N ASN A 176 -35.12 -9.61 -26.73
CA ASN A 176 -35.27 -10.77 -27.59
C ASN A 176 -35.26 -12.05 -26.75
N VAL A 177 -36.45 -12.39 -26.27
CA VAL A 177 -36.75 -13.63 -25.52
C VAL A 177 -36.61 -14.90 -26.40
N ASN A 178 -36.33 -14.79 -27.69
CA ASN A 178 -36.28 -15.95 -28.59
C ASN A 178 -35.00 -15.99 -29.44
N SER A 179 -33.88 -16.45 -28.88
CA SER A 179 -32.81 -17.13 -29.64
C SER A 179 -31.82 -17.79 -28.70
N GLY A 180 -31.63 -19.09 -28.84
CA GLY A 180 -30.78 -19.96 -28.01
C GLY A 180 -29.27 -19.75 -28.17
N ASN A 181 -28.81 -18.50 -28.34
CA ASN A 181 -27.39 -18.16 -28.38
C ASN A 181 -27.09 -17.22 -27.21
N ASN A 182 -26.33 -17.73 -26.23
CA ASN A 182 -25.79 -16.98 -25.09
C ASN A 182 -24.73 -15.97 -25.58
N VAL A 183 -25.12 -14.97 -26.37
CA VAL A 183 -24.28 -13.81 -26.64
C VAL A 183 -24.36 -12.93 -25.41
N VAL A 184 -23.41 -13.12 -24.49
CA VAL A 184 -23.21 -12.19 -23.39
C VAL A 184 -22.96 -10.82 -24.02
N ASP A 185 -23.84 -9.87 -23.77
CA ASP A 185 -23.68 -8.49 -24.23
C ASP A 185 -22.33 -7.96 -23.68
N VAL A 186 -21.40 -7.72 -24.60
CA VAL A 186 -20.02 -7.30 -24.29
C VAL A 186 -20.01 -6.07 -23.39
N LYS A 187 -20.97 -5.16 -23.58
CA LYS A 187 -21.10 -3.93 -22.79
C LYS A 187 -21.52 -4.19 -21.34
N LEU A 188 -22.43 -5.14 -21.11
CA LEU A 188 -22.82 -5.55 -19.76
C LEU A 188 -21.63 -6.18 -19.02
N ARG A 189 -20.82 -6.98 -19.73
CA ARG A 189 -19.60 -7.60 -19.17
C ARG A 189 -18.55 -6.55 -18.81
N GLU A 190 -18.32 -5.55 -19.67
CA GLU A 190 -17.40 -4.44 -19.37
C GLU A 190 -17.80 -3.68 -18.10
N MET A 191 -19.09 -3.34 -17.96
CA MET A 191 -19.59 -2.68 -16.76
C MET A 191 -19.44 -3.54 -15.50
N GLU A 192 -19.65 -4.85 -15.60
CA GLU A 192 -19.48 -5.77 -14.47
C GLU A 192 -18.02 -5.88 -14.01
N MET A 193 -17.06 -5.79 -14.93
CA MET A 193 -15.63 -5.79 -14.59
C MET A 193 -15.21 -4.53 -13.81
N LEU A 194 -15.97 -3.43 -13.90
CA LEU A 194 -15.72 -2.20 -13.15
C LEU A 194 -16.30 -2.21 -11.74
N ASN A 195 -17.18 -3.16 -11.40
CA ASN A 195 -17.73 -3.26 -10.06
C ASN A 195 -16.75 -3.96 -9.12
N PRO A 196 -16.64 -3.56 -7.84
CA PRO A 196 -15.81 -4.28 -6.88
C PRO A 196 -16.31 -5.73 -6.71
N LEU A 197 -15.37 -6.67 -6.57
CA LEU A 197 -15.69 -8.09 -6.39
C LEU A 197 -16.52 -8.35 -5.12
N HIS A 198 -16.21 -7.60 -4.07
CA HIS A 198 -16.84 -7.62 -2.76
C HIS A 198 -16.76 -6.24 -2.11
N ASN A 199 -17.61 -5.98 -1.12
CA ASN A 199 -17.68 -4.67 -0.45
C ASN A 199 -16.67 -4.48 0.69
N ALA A 200 -15.77 -5.44 0.94
CA ALA A 200 -14.89 -5.40 2.12
C ALA A 200 -13.99 -4.14 2.15
N TYR A 201 -13.42 -3.73 1.01
CA TYR A 201 -12.64 -2.49 0.90
C TYR A 201 -13.48 -1.22 1.15
N ALA A 202 -14.73 -1.19 0.69
CA ALA A 202 -15.63 -0.07 0.92
C ALA A 202 -16.04 0.03 2.41
N ASN A 203 -16.32 -1.11 3.05
CA ASN A 203 -16.63 -1.17 4.48
C ASN A 203 -15.42 -0.76 5.33
N LEU A 204 -14.22 -1.20 4.95
CA LEU A 204 -12.98 -0.76 5.61
C LEU A 204 -12.80 0.75 5.48
N ALA A 205 -13.04 1.33 4.30
CA ALA A 205 -12.97 2.77 4.08
C ALA A 205 -13.85 3.54 5.06
N GLN A 206 -15.12 3.13 5.19
CA GLN A 206 -16.06 3.75 6.13
C GLN A 206 -15.56 3.68 7.58
N MET A 207 -14.93 2.56 7.96
CA MET A 207 -14.37 2.40 9.29
C MET A 207 -13.16 3.32 9.51
N ILE A 208 -12.17 3.33 8.61
CA ILE A 208 -10.93 4.09 8.81
C ILE A 208 -11.14 5.60 8.76
N THR A 209 -12.11 6.09 7.98
CA THR A 209 -12.46 7.51 7.91
C THR A 209 -13.00 8.04 9.24
N GLN A 210 -13.69 7.20 10.04
CA GLN A 210 -14.14 7.61 11.39
C GLN A 210 -12.96 7.95 12.31
N TYR A 211 -11.79 7.37 12.06
CA TYR A 211 -10.56 7.59 12.81
C TYR A 211 -9.59 8.54 12.11
N GLN A 212 -10.06 9.30 11.11
CA GLN A 212 -9.23 10.27 10.38
C GLN A 212 -8.01 9.61 9.71
N VAL A 213 -8.18 8.39 9.18
CA VAL A 213 -7.14 7.68 8.44
C VAL A 213 -7.49 7.63 6.95
N ALA A 214 -6.57 8.10 6.11
CA ALA A 214 -6.64 8.00 4.65
C ALA A 214 -5.67 6.95 4.10
N VAL A 215 -5.94 6.40 2.92
CA VAL A 215 -5.05 5.42 2.25
C VAL A 215 -4.74 5.87 0.84
N ASP A 216 -3.45 6.08 0.56
CA ASP A 216 -2.94 6.25 -0.80
C ASP A 216 -2.39 4.91 -1.31
N LEU A 217 -2.59 4.62 -2.59
CA LEU A 217 -2.15 3.39 -3.24
C LEU A 217 -1.19 3.69 -4.38
N PHE A 218 0.04 3.19 -4.26
CA PHE A 218 1.02 3.05 -5.33
C PHE A 218 0.92 1.63 -5.90
N ALA A 219 0.17 1.50 -6.99
CA ALA A 219 -0.10 0.25 -7.68
C ALA A 219 0.91 0.03 -8.82
N CYS A 220 1.83 -0.91 -8.62
CA CYS A 220 2.96 -1.19 -9.51
C CYS A 220 2.98 -2.66 -9.98
N PRO A 221 1.93 -3.16 -10.67
CA PRO A 221 1.91 -4.54 -11.14
C PRO A 221 3.00 -4.81 -12.17
N ALA A 222 3.83 -5.83 -11.96
CA ALA A 222 4.82 -6.25 -12.95
C ALA A 222 4.18 -7.00 -14.14
N GLN A 223 3.40 -8.04 -13.86
CA GLN A 223 2.82 -8.92 -14.89
C GLN A 223 1.33 -9.19 -14.69
N GLN A 224 0.92 -9.43 -13.44
CA GLN A 224 -0.47 -9.74 -13.09
C GLN A 224 -1.24 -8.48 -12.75
N GLN A 225 -2.54 -8.45 -13.04
CA GLN A 225 -3.40 -7.34 -12.66
C GLN A 225 -3.75 -7.37 -11.17
N LEU A 226 -3.82 -6.19 -10.54
CA LEU A 226 -4.15 -6.02 -9.12
C LEU A 226 -5.65 -5.98 -8.82
N ASP A 227 -6.52 -6.07 -9.84
CA ASP A 227 -7.96 -5.83 -9.70
C ASP A 227 -8.28 -4.53 -8.94
N LEU A 228 -7.88 -3.41 -9.57
CA LEU A 228 -8.08 -2.08 -8.99
C LEU A 228 -9.56 -1.75 -8.77
N ALA A 229 -10.48 -2.32 -9.53
CA ALA A 229 -11.92 -2.13 -9.32
C ALA A 229 -12.38 -2.60 -7.93
N THR A 230 -11.76 -3.64 -7.38
CA THR A 230 -12.04 -4.13 -6.02
C THR A 230 -11.39 -3.27 -4.94
N ILE A 231 -10.15 -2.80 -5.16
CA ILE A 231 -9.36 -2.07 -4.16
C ILE A 231 -9.72 -0.58 -4.10
N TYR A 232 -10.00 0.04 -5.25
CA TYR A 232 -10.20 1.49 -5.40
C TYR A 232 -11.25 2.13 -4.48
N PRO A 233 -12.38 1.46 -4.13
CA PRO A 233 -13.32 1.99 -3.16
C PRO A 233 -12.69 2.37 -1.82
N LEU A 234 -11.63 1.67 -1.36
CA LEU A 234 -10.89 2.04 -0.15
C LEU A 234 -10.24 3.41 -0.29
N ILE A 235 -9.52 3.61 -1.40
CA ILE A 235 -8.73 4.82 -1.67
C ILE A 235 -9.67 6.01 -1.85
N LYS A 236 -10.68 5.85 -2.71
CA LYS A 236 -11.66 6.91 -3.00
C LYS A 236 -12.43 7.34 -1.76
N ASN A 237 -12.97 6.39 -0.99
CA ASN A 237 -13.85 6.72 0.13
C ASN A 237 -13.07 7.19 1.37
N SER A 238 -11.78 6.86 1.48
CA SER A 238 -10.90 7.38 2.54
C SER A 238 -10.28 8.74 2.23
N GLY A 239 -10.51 9.27 1.02
CA GLY A 239 -9.97 10.57 0.59
C GLY A 239 -8.51 10.52 0.13
N GLY A 240 -7.98 9.34 -0.17
CA GLY A 240 -6.62 9.16 -0.67
C GLY A 240 -6.51 9.20 -2.20
N SER A 241 -5.31 8.93 -2.69
CA SER A 241 -4.90 9.00 -4.10
C SER A 241 -4.44 7.66 -4.64
N LEU A 242 -4.74 7.39 -5.92
CA LEU A 242 -4.28 6.21 -6.65
C LEU A 242 -3.19 6.61 -7.66
N TYR A 243 -2.01 6.04 -7.50
CA TYR A 243 -0.89 6.13 -8.43
C TYR A 243 -0.74 4.78 -9.13
N TYR A 244 -0.94 4.73 -10.44
CA TYR A 244 -0.94 3.49 -11.21
C TYR A 244 0.19 3.45 -12.25
N TYR A 245 0.99 2.40 -12.17
CA TYR A 245 2.13 2.14 -13.05
C TYR A 245 1.95 0.78 -13.73
N PRO A 246 1.28 0.73 -14.90
CA PRO A 246 1.01 -0.53 -15.59
C PRO A 246 2.31 -1.19 -16.05
N GLN A 247 2.42 -2.51 -15.88
CA GLN A 247 3.62 -3.29 -16.27
C GLN A 247 4.91 -2.65 -15.74
N PHE A 248 4.94 -2.44 -14.42
CA PHE A 248 5.97 -1.64 -13.78
C PHE A 248 7.38 -2.11 -14.16
N ASN A 249 8.13 -1.20 -14.75
CA ASN A 249 9.53 -1.36 -15.10
C ASN A 249 10.32 -0.18 -14.51
N VAL A 250 11.34 -0.52 -13.73
CA VAL A 250 12.22 0.45 -13.05
C VAL A 250 12.85 1.46 -14.00
N HIS A 251 13.24 1.05 -15.21
CA HIS A 251 13.90 1.92 -16.18
C HIS A 251 12.95 2.96 -16.76
N GLN A 252 11.65 2.68 -16.78
CA GLN A 252 10.64 3.58 -17.34
C GLN A 252 9.99 4.46 -16.26
N TYR A 253 9.65 3.88 -15.12
CA TYR A 253 8.83 4.55 -14.10
C TYR A 253 9.61 5.09 -12.91
N SER A 254 10.93 4.88 -12.82
CA SER A 254 11.73 5.32 -11.66
C SER A 254 11.57 6.81 -11.34
N GLU A 255 11.79 7.70 -12.30
CA GLU A 255 11.71 9.15 -12.05
C GLU A 255 10.27 9.59 -11.71
N LYS A 256 9.27 9.10 -12.46
CA LYS A 256 7.86 9.39 -12.17
C LYS A 256 7.46 8.95 -10.75
N LEU A 257 7.83 7.72 -10.36
CA LEU A 257 7.54 7.20 -9.03
C LEU A 257 8.22 8.02 -7.93
N LYS A 258 9.48 8.43 -8.15
CA LYS A 258 10.20 9.29 -7.19
C LYS A 258 9.51 10.63 -6.99
N GLU A 259 9.08 11.28 -8.07
CA GLU A 259 8.41 12.59 -8.01
C GLU A 259 7.02 12.49 -7.36
N GLU A 260 6.22 11.49 -7.73
CA GLU A 260 4.88 11.29 -7.16
C GLU A 260 4.95 10.88 -5.67
N LEU A 261 5.93 10.04 -5.29
CA LEU A 261 6.15 9.70 -3.88
C LEU A 261 6.68 10.89 -3.09
N LEU A 262 7.58 11.69 -3.67
CA LEU A 262 8.04 12.94 -3.07
C LEU A 262 6.84 13.85 -2.79
N PHE A 263 6.00 14.09 -3.80
CA PHE A 263 4.80 14.90 -3.68
C PHE A 263 3.86 14.37 -2.59
N ALA A 264 3.57 13.07 -2.57
CA ALA A 264 2.68 12.46 -1.58
C ALA A 264 3.17 12.58 -0.13
N LEU A 265 4.49 12.68 0.08
CA LEU A 265 5.12 12.86 1.38
C LEU A 265 5.27 14.34 1.80
N THR A 266 5.28 15.27 0.84
CA THR A 266 5.46 16.71 1.08
C THR A 266 4.16 17.52 1.07
N ALA A 267 3.08 16.98 0.49
CA ALA A 267 1.78 17.64 0.33
C ALA A 267 0.83 17.37 1.50
#